data_AF-A0A2T4VLV8-F1
#
_entry.id   AF-A0A2T4VLV8-F1
#
_cell.length_a   1.000
_cell.length_b   1.000
_cell.length_c   1.000
_cell.angle_alpha   90.00
_cell.angle_beta   90.00
_cell.angle_gamma   90.00
#
_symmetry.space_group_name_H-M   'P 1'
#
loop_
_entity.id
_entity.type
_entity.pdbx_description
1 polymer ?
#
loop_
_entity_poly.entity_id
_entity_poly.type
_entity_poly.pdbx_seq_one_letter_code
_entity_poly.pdbx_strand_id
1 'polypeptide(L)'
;MTSPASPAPGLPRGIRFAAFVGLVLSAFTGFFALSESMGLGRLSEFKEASGSSHFSIVGDPAIDARISKAQLAALESMREPRSLVLGALSVACALVFVSAGRMLRPEGLPLERMRRMFGGAAIAAALLRTIDGAQGAVVARRMGPVLTEAMKTLPEFQGPASDHLQVIPWIVSASTVMLTALVAGTFALLGQYFRSERVRQAISAQDGDLAEEED
;
A
#
# COMPACT_ATOMS: atom_id res chain seq x y z
N MET A 1 -52.22 -8.31 -11.53
CA MET A 1 -51.30 -8.85 -10.51
C MET A 1 -49.92 -8.83 -11.14
N THR A 2 -49.10 -7.83 -10.81
CA THR A 2 -47.71 -7.71 -11.28
C THR A 2 -46.85 -8.66 -10.47
N SER A 3 -46.18 -9.61 -11.12
CA SER A 3 -45.17 -10.45 -10.47
C SER A 3 -44.08 -9.57 -9.87
N PRO A 4 -43.58 -9.86 -8.66
CA PRO A 4 -42.43 -9.15 -8.12
C PRO A 4 -41.23 -9.40 -9.04
N ALA A 5 -40.62 -8.33 -9.55
CA ALA A 5 -39.39 -8.39 -10.31
C ALA A 5 -38.36 -9.21 -9.51
N SER A 6 -37.79 -10.24 -10.14
CA SER A 6 -36.69 -10.97 -9.54
C SER A 6 -35.54 -9.98 -9.31
N PRO A 7 -34.88 -10.00 -8.14
CA PRO A 7 -33.73 -9.15 -7.92
C PRO A 7 -32.68 -9.48 -8.98
N ALA A 8 -32.25 -8.47 -9.75
CA ALA A 8 -31.22 -8.60 -10.77
C ALA A 8 -30.05 -9.43 -10.25
N PRO A 9 -29.57 -10.44 -10.99
CA PRO A 9 -28.55 -11.35 -10.50
C PRO A 9 -27.26 -10.57 -10.21
N GLY A 10 -26.96 -10.37 -8.93
CA GLY A 10 -25.77 -9.64 -8.49
C GLY A 10 -24.47 -10.33 -8.93
N LEU A 11 -23.40 -9.55 -9.04
CA LEU A 11 -22.06 -10.03 -9.42
C LEU A 11 -21.68 -11.37 -8.75
N PRO A 12 -21.02 -12.29 -9.49
CA PRO A 12 -20.52 -13.54 -8.93
C PRO A 12 -19.71 -13.32 -7.64
N ARG A 13 -19.92 -14.19 -6.64
CA ARG A 13 -19.30 -14.07 -5.30
C ARG A 13 -17.78 -13.87 -5.35
N GLY A 14 -17.09 -14.56 -6.26
CA GLY A 14 -15.63 -14.41 -6.43
C GLY A 14 -15.21 -13.01 -6.89
N ILE A 15 -15.96 -12.40 -7.81
CA ILE A 15 -15.69 -11.04 -8.29
C ILE A 15 -15.97 -10.02 -7.19
N ARG A 16 -17.06 -10.20 -6.44
CA ARG A 16 -17.38 -9.34 -5.28
C ARG A 16 -16.31 -9.43 -4.19
N PHE A 17 -15.86 -10.63 -3.86
CA PHE A 17 -14.80 -10.81 -2.88
C PHE A 17 -13.49 -10.16 -3.33
N ALA A 18 -13.08 -10.38 -4.58
CA ALA A 18 -11.87 -9.78 -5.13
C ALA A 18 -11.95 -8.23 -5.18
N ALA A 19 -13.11 -7.69 -5.53
CA ALA A 19 -13.36 -6.24 -5.49
C ALA A 19 -13.27 -5.71 -4.05
N PHE A 20 -13.84 -6.40 -3.07
CA PHE A 20 -13.76 -6.02 -1.66
C PHE A 20 -12.31 -6.04 -1.15
N VAL A 21 -11.54 -7.08 -1.45
CA VAL A 21 -10.11 -7.15 -1.10
C VAL A 21 -9.35 -5.98 -1.74
N GLY A 22 -9.60 -5.69 -3.03
CA GLY A 22 -9.00 -4.55 -3.72
C GLY A 22 -9.36 -3.20 -3.09
N LEU A 23 -10.61 -3.03 -2.66
CA LEU A 23 -11.08 -1.84 -1.97
C LEU A 23 -10.35 -1.62 -0.65
N VAL A 24 -10.29 -2.64 0.20
CA VAL A 24 -9.61 -2.55 1.52
C VAL A 24 -8.12 -2.31 1.34
N LEU A 25 -7.47 -3.09 0.48
CA LEU A 25 -6.03 -2.98 0.25
C LEU A 25 -5.64 -1.61 -0.30
N SER A 26 -6.42 -1.07 -1.24
CA SER A 26 -6.18 0.25 -1.82
C SER A 26 -6.45 1.39 -0.85
N ALA A 27 -7.44 1.27 0.04
CA ALA A 27 -7.69 2.27 1.07
C ALA A 27 -6.48 2.43 2.00
N PHE A 28 -5.97 1.33 2.57
CA PHE A 28 -4.82 1.37 3.47
C PHE A 28 -3.53 1.76 2.74
N THR A 29 -3.22 1.11 1.62
CA THR A 29 -1.98 1.39 0.88
C THR A 29 -1.95 2.82 0.37
N GLY A 30 -3.06 3.32 -0.17
CA GLY A 30 -3.17 4.69 -0.66
C GLY A 30 -3.06 5.72 0.47
N PHE A 31 -3.73 5.49 1.61
CA PHE A 31 -3.65 6.39 2.76
C PHE A 31 -2.23 6.50 3.31
N PHE A 32 -1.53 5.38 3.51
CA PHE A 32 -0.14 5.40 3.98
C PHE A 32 0.79 6.07 2.97
N ALA A 33 0.63 5.78 1.67
CA ALA A 33 1.44 6.42 0.64
C ALA A 33 1.23 7.94 0.59
N LEU A 34 -0.02 8.40 0.70
CA LEU A 34 -0.34 9.82 0.74
C LEU A 34 0.22 10.50 1.99
N SER A 35 0.06 9.88 3.17
CA SER A 35 0.58 10.39 4.44
C SER A 35 2.10 10.55 4.39
N GLU A 36 2.82 9.54 3.89
CA GLU A 36 4.27 9.59 3.75
C GLU A 36 4.70 10.61 2.69
N SER A 37 4.01 10.70 1.55
CA SER A 37 4.27 11.73 0.52
C SER A 37 4.14 13.15 1.08
N MET A 38 3.10 13.41 1.88
CA MET A 38 2.90 14.71 2.54
C MET A 38 4.00 14.96 3.59
N GLY A 39 4.38 13.94 4.35
CA GLY A 39 5.48 14.01 5.31
C GLY A 39 6.82 14.35 4.65
N LEU A 40 7.13 13.72 3.51
CA LEU A 40 8.29 14.06 2.69
C LEU A 40 8.20 15.48 2.11
N GLY A 41 7.00 15.96 1.77
CA GLY A 41 6.76 17.34 1.38
C GLY A 41 7.16 18.35 2.46
N ARG A 42 6.98 18.00 3.73
CA ARG A 42 7.29 18.83 4.92
C ARG A 42 8.57 18.42 5.65
N LEU A 43 9.46 17.66 5.00
CA LEU A 43 10.66 17.12 5.65
C LEU A 43 11.57 18.20 6.27
N SER A 44 11.63 19.39 5.66
CA SER A 44 12.37 20.54 6.18
C SER A 44 11.77 21.08 7.49
N GLU A 45 10.44 21.13 7.59
CA GLU A 45 9.72 21.54 8.81
C GLU A 45 9.90 20.52 9.93
N PHE A 46 9.91 19.22 9.60
CA PHE A 46 10.21 18.15 10.56
C PHE A 46 11.66 18.17 11.05
N LYS A 47 12.62 18.57 10.22
CA LYS A 47 14.03 18.72 10.61
C LYS A 47 14.20 19.83 11.65
N GLU A 48 13.39 20.88 11.56
CA GLU A 48 13.35 21.99 12.52
C GLU A 48 12.57 21.63 13.79
N ALA A 49 11.47 20.87 13.67
CA ALA A 49 10.64 20.45 14.80
C ALA A 49 11.16 19.22 15.57
N SER A 50 12.07 18.42 15.00
CA SER A 50 12.63 17.21 15.65
C SER A 50 13.43 17.48 16.93
N GLY A 51 13.66 18.76 17.28
CA GLY A 51 14.19 19.13 18.60
C GLY A 51 13.21 18.90 19.77
N SER A 52 11.93 18.62 19.51
CA SER A 52 10.87 18.57 20.55
C SER A 52 9.99 17.30 20.54
N SER A 53 10.42 16.20 19.90
CA SER A 53 9.58 14.99 19.81
C SER A 53 9.38 14.31 21.17
N HIS A 54 8.11 14.15 21.58
CA HIS A 54 7.69 13.50 22.83
C HIS A 54 7.49 11.98 22.72
N PHE A 55 7.68 11.39 21.54
CA PHE A 55 7.47 9.96 21.31
C PHE A 55 8.81 9.21 21.32
N SER A 56 8.98 8.30 22.29
CA SER A 56 10.19 7.51 22.46
C SER A 56 9.93 6.06 22.06
N ILE A 57 10.64 5.55 21.06
CA ILE A 57 10.52 4.17 20.56
C ILE A 57 11.35 3.24 21.45
N VAL A 58 12.49 3.74 21.93
CA VAL A 58 13.49 2.96 22.69
C VAL A 58 13.48 3.28 24.20
N GLY A 59 12.77 4.31 24.62
CA GLY A 59 12.75 4.78 26.01
C GLY A 59 13.87 5.79 26.34
N ASP A 60 14.85 5.94 25.45
CA ASP A 60 15.91 6.95 25.54
C ASP A 60 15.77 8.00 24.42
N PRO A 61 15.44 9.26 24.75
CA PRO A 61 15.25 10.32 23.77
C PRO A 61 16.51 10.66 22.96
N ALA A 62 17.72 10.39 23.48
CA ALA A 62 18.96 10.60 22.74
C ALA A 62 19.15 9.56 21.63
N ILE A 63 18.75 8.32 21.89
CA ILE A 63 18.77 7.22 20.92
C ILE A 63 17.73 7.46 19.82
N ASP A 64 16.51 7.85 20.20
CA ASP A 64 15.43 8.12 19.25
C ASP A 64 15.75 9.31 18.32
N ALA A 65 16.41 10.34 18.85
CA ALA A 65 16.92 11.46 18.06
C ALA A 65 17.99 11.02 17.05
N ARG A 66 18.89 10.10 17.46
CA ARG A 66 19.93 9.53 16.59
C ARG A 66 19.32 8.71 15.45
N ILE A 67 18.33 7.87 15.75
CA ILE A 67 17.59 7.06 14.77
C ILE A 67 16.82 7.97 13.79
N SER A 68 16.10 8.96 14.32
CA SER A 68 15.32 9.91 13.51
C SER A 68 16.23 10.71 12.57
N LYS A 69 17.38 11.18 13.05
CA LYS A 69 18.37 11.90 12.24
C LYS A 69 18.95 11.02 11.13
N ALA A 70 19.24 9.75 11.42
CA ALA A 70 19.73 8.80 10.42
C ALA A 70 18.65 8.48 9.36
N GLN A 71 17.39 8.37 9.77
CA GLN A 71 16.26 8.19 8.86
C GLN A 71 16.08 9.39 7.94
N LEU A 72 16.13 10.62 8.49
CA LEU A 72 16.05 11.86 7.71
C LEU A 72 17.21 11.98 6.71
N ALA A 73 18.45 11.70 7.14
CA ALA A 73 19.62 11.73 6.27
C ALA A 73 19.55 10.67 5.16
N ALA A 74 19.01 9.48 5.46
CA ALA A 74 18.80 8.43 4.45
C ALA A 74 17.74 8.83 3.41
N LEU A 75 16.68 9.52 3.84
CA LEU A 75 15.59 9.99 2.99
C LEU A 75 15.94 11.24 2.17
N GLU A 76 16.88 12.08 2.62
CA GLU A 76 17.22 13.36 1.98
C GLU A 76 17.62 13.18 0.51
N SER A 77 18.45 12.17 0.20
CA SER A 77 18.86 11.85 -1.18
C SER A 77 17.75 11.28 -2.08
N MET A 78 16.62 10.86 -1.50
CA MET A 78 15.52 10.16 -2.19
C MET A 78 14.19 10.88 -2.05
N ARG A 79 14.15 12.07 -1.44
CA ARG A 79 12.92 12.78 -1.07
C ARG A 79 11.99 13.00 -2.25
N GLU A 80 12.47 13.67 -3.29
CA GLU A 80 11.70 13.99 -4.50
C GLU A 80 11.26 12.76 -5.29
N PRO A 81 12.16 11.81 -5.65
CA PRO A 81 11.72 10.63 -6.40
C PRO A 81 10.77 9.75 -5.59
N ARG A 82 10.93 9.68 -4.26
CA ARG A 82 10.03 8.91 -3.39
C ARG A 82 8.67 9.58 -3.23
N SER A 83 8.61 10.90 -3.06
CA SER A 83 7.33 11.62 -2.97
C SER A 83 6.51 11.50 -4.25
N LEU A 84 7.15 11.56 -5.43
CA LEU A 84 6.49 11.34 -6.72
C LEU A 84 5.92 9.91 -6.84
N VAL A 85 6.71 8.90 -6.48
CA VAL A 85 6.26 7.50 -6.52
C VAL A 85 5.10 7.25 -5.56
N LEU A 86 5.18 7.76 -4.33
CA LEU A 86 4.13 7.62 -3.32
C LEU A 86 2.85 8.38 -3.72
N GLY A 87 2.98 9.58 -4.27
CA GLY A 87 1.86 10.34 -4.82
C GLY A 87 1.17 9.59 -5.96
N ALA A 88 1.94 9.06 -6.92
CA ALA A 88 1.41 8.24 -7.99
C ALA A 88 0.75 6.96 -7.48
N LEU A 89 1.35 6.29 -6.47
CA LEU A 89 0.79 5.10 -5.83
C LEU A 89 -0.55 5.40 -5.17
N SER A 90 -0.66 6.55 -4.47
CA SER A 90 -1.92 7.02 -3.89
C SER A 90 -2.99 7.22 -4.95
N VAL A 91 -2.66 7.83 -6.09
CA VAL A 91 -3.61 8.01 -7.20
C VAL A 91 -4.05 6.67 -7.78
N ALA A 92 -3.11 5.74 -8.02
CA ALA A 92 -3.44 4.40 -8.49
C ALA A 92 -4.36 3.66 -7.51
N CYS A 93 -4.08 3.75 -6.21
CA CYS A 93 -4.93 3.19 -5.17
C CYS A 93 -6.32 3.83 -5.15
N ALA A 94 -6.44 5.15 -5.32
CA ALA A 94 -7.73 5.81 -5.40
C ALA A 94 -8.57 5.30 -6.60
N LEU A 95 -7.94 5.06 -7.75
CA LEU A 95 -8.62 4.47 -8.91
C LEU A 95 -9.10 3.04 -8.63
N VAL A 96 -8.28 2.21 -7.98
CA VAL A 96 -8.69 0.86 -7.53
C VAL A 96 -9.86 0.95 -6.55
N PHE A 97 -9.78 1.85 -5.56
CA PHE A 97 -10.81 2.05 -4.55
C PHE A 97 -12.15 2.45 -5.17
N VAL A 98 -12.15 3.46 -6.04
CA VAL A 98 -13.35 3.97 -6.71
C VAL A 98 -13.95 2.92 -7.63
N SER A 99 -13.14 2.28 -8.47
CA SER A 99 -13.62 1.23 -9.38
C SER A 99 -14.18 0.04 -8.61
N ALA A 100 -13.51 -0.43 -7.54
CA ALA A 100 -13.99 -1.50 -6.68
C ALA A 100 -15.31 -1.14 -5.98
N GLY A 101 -15.41 0.07 -5.43
CA GLY A 101 -16.61 0.56 -4.76
C GLY A 101 -17.80 0.61 -5.71
N ARG A 102 -17.59 1.13 -6.92
CA ARG A 102 -18.61 1.18 -7.98
C ARG A 102 -18.99 -0.20 -8.49
N MET A 103 -18.07 -1.16 -8.55
CA MET A 103 -18.43 -2.55 -8.87
C MET A 103 -19.25 -3.21 -7.76
N LEU A 104 -18.98 -2.90 -6.49
CA LEU A 104 -19.75 -3.45 -5.36
C LEU A 104 -21.14 -2.83 -5.22
N ARG A 105 -21.33 -1.61 -5.74
CA ARG A 105 -22.61 -0.89 -5.79
C ARG A 105 -22.80 -0.26 -7.18
N PRO A 106 -23.19 -1.07 -8.18
CA PRO A 106 -23.44 -0.58 -9.52
C PRO A 106 -24.78 0.18 -9.55
N GLU A 107 -24.73 1.50 -9.51
CA GLU A 107 -25.89 2.39 -9.65
C GLU A 107 -26.21 2.62 -11.14
N GLY A 108 -26.40 1.54 -11.91
CA GLY A 108 -26.66 1.60 -13.36
C GLY A 108 -25.43 1.96 -14.23
N LEU A 109 -24.21 1.81 -13.70
CA LEU A 109 -22.98 2.08 -14.45
C LEU A 109 -22.43 0.82 -15.13
N PRO A 110 -21.87 0.93 -16.35
CA PRO A 110 -21.31 -0.21 -17.08
C PRO A 110 -20.12 -0.80 -16.32
N LEU A 111 -20.29 -2.05 -15.88
CA LEU A 111 -19.32 -2.78 -15.05
C LEU A 111 -18.03 -3.08 -15.83
N GLU A 112 -18.10 -3.24 -17.14
CA GLU A 112 -16.93 -3.51 -17.99
C GLU A 112 -15.90 -2.37 -17.96
N ARG A 113 -16.35 -1.10 -17.92
CA ARG A 113 -15.44 0.05 -17.81
C ARG A 113 -14.74 0.06 -16.44
N MET A 114 -15.49 -0.27 -15.39
CA MET A 114 -14.95 -0.36 -14.03
C MET A 114 -13.96 -1.53 -13.89
N ARG A 115 -14.25 -2.68 -14.50
CA ARG A 115 -13.34 -3.84 -14.56
C ARG A 115 -12.00 -3.47 -15.19
N ARG A 116 -12.02 -2.80 -16.36
CA ARG A 116 -10.78 -2.39 -17.06
C ARG A 116 -9.98 -1.38 -16.24
N MET A 117 -10.66 -0.41 -15.65
CA MET A 117 -10.03 0.59 -14.78
C MET A 117 -9.41 -0.06 -13.54
N PHE A 118 -10.14 -0.93 -12.85
CA PHE A 118 -9.66 -1.69 -11.71
C PHE A 118 -8.42 -2.51 -12.09
N GLY A 119 -8.51 -3.30 -13.17
CA GLY A 119 -7.42 -4.16 -13.61
C GLY A 119 -6.15 -3.39 -13.96
N GLY A 120 -6.28 -2.29 -14.70
CA GLY A 120 -5.15 -1.41 -15.05
C GLY A 120 -4.54 -0.72 -13.84
N ALA A 121 -5.37 -0.13 -12.98
CA ALA A 121 -4.93 0.58 -11.78
C ALA A 121 -4.28 -0.36 -10.76
N ALA A 122 -4.77 -1.59 -10.60
CA ALA A 122 -4.17 -2.59 -9.72
C ALA A 122 -2.78 -3.01 -10.19
N ILE A 123 -2.57 -3.21 -11.50
CA ILE A 123 -1.22 -3.47 -12.05
C ILE A 123 -0.29 -2.27 -11.83
N ALA A 124 -0.78 -1.05 -12.07
CA ALA A 124 0.01 0.16 -11.81
C ALA A 124 0.39 0.28 -10.32
N ALA A 125 -0.55 0.01 -9.40
CA ALA A 125 -0.29 -0.01 -7.97
C ALA A 125 0.74 -1.08 -7.57
N ALA A 126 0.69 -2.27 -8.18
CA ALA A 126 1.69 -3.31 -7.94
C ALA A 126 3.11 -2.88 -8.35
N LEU A 127 3.24 -2.24 -9.52
CA LEU A 127 4.53 -1.74 -10.02
C LEU A 127 5.07 -0.62 -9.11
N LEU A 128 4.22 0.37 -8.81
CA LEU A 128 4.60 1.50 -7.95
C LEU A 128 4.95 1.05 -6.54
N ARG A 129 4.22 0.08 -5.97
CA ARG A 129 4.54 -0.51 -4.65
C ARG A 129 5.87 -1.27 -4.67
N THR A 130 6.23 -1.89 -5.78
CA THR A 130 7.53 -2.56 -5.95
C THR A 130 8.67 -1.53 -5.96
N ILE A 131 8.50 -0.43 -6.68
CA ILE A 131 9.49 0.67 -6.71
C ILE A 131 9.64 1.30 -5.33
N ASP A 132 8.52 1.63 -4.68
CA ASP A 132 8.52 2.16 -3.31
C ASP A 132 9.17 1.18 -2.32
N GLY A 133 8.88 -0.11 -2.41
CA GLY A 133 9.51 -1.14 -1.58
C GLY A 133 11.02 -1.25 -1.79
N ALA A 134 11.49 -1.13 -3.03
CA ALA A 134 12.92 -1.10 -3.33
C ALA A 134 13.61 0.14 -2.71
N GLN A 135 12.98 1.31 -2.80
CA GLN A 135 13.45 2.53 -2.12
C GLN A 135 13.47 2.34 -0.59
N GLY A 136 12.41 1.76 -0.02
CA GLY A 136 12.31 1.46 1.41
C GLY A 136 13.39 0.48 1.89
N ALA A 137 13.71 -0.54 1.08
CA ALA A 137 14.79 -1.48 1.40
C ALA A 137 16.17 -0.81 1.43
N VAL A 138 16.43 0.18 0.56
CA VAL A 138 17.66 0.98 0.59
C VAL A 138 17.73 1.80 1.88
N VAL A 139 16.63 2.44 2.29
CA VAL A 139 16.56 3.20 3.55
C VAL A 139 16.80 2.26 4.74
N ALA A 140 16.10 1.12 4.80
CA ALA A 140 16.26 0.10 5.83
C ALA A 140 17.72 -0.37 5.95
N ARG A 141 18.39 -0.62 4.81
CA ARG A 141 19.80 -1.03 4.78
C ARG A 141 20.75 0.05 5.30
N ARG A 142 20.46 1.33 5.03
CA ARG A 142 21.24 2.47 5.55
C ARG A 142 20.99 2.71 7.04
N MET A 143 19.78 2.47 7.52
CA MET A 143 19.41 2.63 8.94
C MET A 143 19.87 1.48 9.83
N GLY A 144 19.95 0.25 9.30
CA GLY A 144 20.26 -0.95 10.07
C GLY A 144 21.50 -0.84 10.97
N PRO A 145 22.65 -0.34 10.49
CA PRO A 145 23.84 -0.15 11.32
C PRO A 145 23.63 0.84 12.47
N VAL A 146 22.92 1.95 12.24
CA VAL A 146 22.64 2.97 13.26
C VAL A 146 21.70 2.41 14.33
N LEU A 147 20.67 1.69 13.92
CA LEU A 147 19.75 1.02 14.84
C LEU A 147 20.46 -0.03 15.69
N THR A 148 21.38 -0.79 15.09
CA THR A 148 22.18 -1.80 15.79
C THR A 148 23.13 -1.16 16.79
N GLU A 149 23.81 -0.08 16.42
CA GLU A 149 24.70 0.67 17.32
C GLU A 149 23.94 1.29 18.49
N ALA A 150 22.75 1.83 18.23
CA ALA A 150 21.87 2.38 19.25
C ALA A 150 21.29 1.32 20.19
N MET A 151 20.99 0.11 19.70
CA MET A 151 20.52 -0.98 20.56
C MET A 151 21.64 -1.52 21.46
N LYS A 152 22.90 -1.50 20.99
CA LYS A 152 24.07 -1.91 21.80
C LYS A 152 24.32 -1.02 23.02
N THR A 153 23.84 0.22 23.02
CA THR A 153 24.00 1.14 24.16
C THR A 153 23.00 0.87 25.29
N LEU A 154 21.97 0.06 25.06
CA LEU A 154 20.95 -0.26 26.06
C LEU A 154 21.43 -1.35 27.03
N PRO A 155 21.12 -1.25 28.33
CA PRO A 155 21.55 -2.24 29.33
C PRO A 155 21.09 -3.66 29.03
N GLU A 156 19.90 -3.81 28.44
CA GLU A 156 19.26 -5.09 28.13
C GLU A 156 20.00 -5.91 27.06
N PHE A 157 20.82 -5.26 26.23
CA PHE A 157 21.55 -5.92 25.14
C PHE A 157 23.07 -5.95 25.35
N GLN A 158 23.55 -5.69 26.57
CA GLN A 158 24.96 -5.82 26.93
C GLN A 158 25.28 -7.29 27.33
N GLY A 159 26.43 -7.81 26.88
CA GLY A 159 26.86 -9.19 27.14
C GLY A 159 26.48 -10.19 26.02
N PRO A 160 26.25 -11.48 26.31
CA PRO A 160 25.99 -12.52 25.28
C PRO A 160 24.70 -12.27 24.46
N ALA A 161 23.80 -11.41 24.94
CA ALA A 161 22.62 -10.96 24.20
C ALA A 161 22.95 -10.05 22.99
N SER A 162 24.15 -9.47 22.94
CA SER A 162 24.59 -8.59 21.85
C SER A 162 24.79 -9.32 20.51
N ASP A 163 24.98 -10.64 20.54
CA ASP A 163 25.10 -11.46 19.32
C ASP A 163 23.75 -11.56 18.58
N HIS A 164 22.62 -11.48 19.29
CA HIS A 164 21.28 -11.47 18.67
C HIS A 164 20.99 -10.16 17.91
N LEU A 165 21.68 -9.06 18.24
CA LEU A 165 21.51 -7.77 17.57
C LEU A 165 22.02 -7.79 16.11
N GLN A 166 22.91 -8.72 15.76
CA GLN A 166 23.45 -8.85 14.40
C GLN A 166 22.37 -9.24 13.37
N VAL A 167 21.27 -9.83 13.84
CA VAL A 167 20.16 -10.29 12.98
C VAL A 167 19.15 -9.16 12.68
N ILE A 168 19.14 -8.09 13.50
CA ILE A 168 18.16 -7.00 13.37
C ILE A 168 18.18 -6.32 11.99
N PRO A 169 19.34 -5.93 11.41
CA PRO A 169 19.38 -5.35 10.07
C PRO A 169 18.78 -6.27 9.00
N TRP A 170 18.99 -7.59 9.14
CA TRP A 170 18.44 -8.58 8.22
C TRP A 170 16.92 -8.71 8.39
N ILE A 171 16.41 -8.74 9.62
CA ILE A 171 14.97 -8.79 9.91
C ILE A 171 14.26 -7.55 9.37
N VAL A 172 14.80 -6.34 9.59
CA VAL A 172 14.20 -5.09 9.11
C VAL A 172 14.16 -5.05 7.58
N SER A 173 15.21 -5.53 6.91
CA SER A 173 15.23 -5.59 5.45
C SER A 173 14.28 -6.68 4.91
N ALA A 174 14.29 -7.87 5.50
CA ALA A 174 13.45 -8.99 5.10
C ALA A 174 11.96 -8.69 5.30
N SER A 175 11.59 -8.05 6.42
CA SER A 175 10.20 -7.66 6.68
C SER A 175 9.71 -6.63 5.67
N THR A 176 10.54 -5.66 5.30
CA THR A 176 10.23 -4.67 4.26
C THR A 176 9.97 -5.34 2.91
N VAL A 177 10.87 -6.25 2.50
CA VAL A 177 10.74 -7.00 1.23
C VAL A 177 9.50 -7.89 1.23
N MET A 178 9.27 -8.62 2.33
CA MET A 178 8.12 -9.53 2.46
C MET A 178 6.80 -8.77 2.42
N LEU A 179 6.69 -7.65 3.14
CA LEU A 179 5.48 -6.81 3.12
C LEU A 179 5.25 -6.21 1.73
N THR A 180 6.30 -5.76 1.05
CA THR A 180 6.20 -5.28 -0.34
C THR A 180 5.73 -6.40 -1.26
N ALA A 181 6.34 -7.58 -1.20
CA ALA A 181 5.97 -8.71 -2.04
C ALA A 181 4.51 -9.13 -1.82
N LEU A 182 4.04 -9.11 -0.56
CA LEU A 182 2.66 -9.43 -0.21
C LEU A 182 1.68 -8.40 -0.79
N VAL A 183 1.93 -7.11 -0.60
CA VAL A 183 1.02 -6.04 -1.09
C VAL A 183 1.05 -5.95 -2.61
N ALA A 184 2.24 -5.86 -3.21
CA ALA A 184 2.40 -5.78 -4.66
C ALA A 184 1.91 -7.06 -5.36
N GLY A 185 2.20 -8.22 -4.79
CA GLY A 185 1.71 -9.51 -5.29
C GLY A 185 0.19 -9.60 -5.26
N THR A 186 -0.45 -9.13 -4.18
CA THR A 186 -1.91 -9.11 -4.10
C THR A 186 -2.52 -8.20 -5.16
N PHE A 187 -1.99 -6.98 -5.34
CA PHE A 187 -2.43 -6.08 -6.42
C PHE A 187 -2.21 -6.68 -7.81
N ALA A 188 -1.08 -7.36 -8.04
CA ALA A 188 -0.80 -8.03 -9.30
C ALA A 188 -1.80 -9.16 -9.57
N LEU A 189 -2.08 -10.02 -8.58
CA LEU A 189 -3.05 -11.09 -8.68
C LEU A 189 -4.46 -10.55 -8.96
N LEU A 190 -4.88 -9.51 -8.24
CA LEU A 190 -6.17 -8.85 -8.49
C LEU A 190 -6.22 -8.24 -9.89
N GLY A 191 -5.17 -7.53 -10.31
CA GLY A 191 -5.08 -6.93 -11.64
C GLY A 191 -5.18 -7.97 -12.75
N GLN A 192 -4.48 -9.10 -12.62
CA GLN A 192 -4.55 -10.21 -13.57
C GLN A 192 -5.92 -10.91 -13.54
N TYR A 193 -6.48 -11.12 -12.35
CA TYR A 193 -7.80 -11.73 -12.19
C TYR A 193 -8.90 -10.93 -12.92
N PHE A 194 -8.96 -9.62 -12.69
CA PHE A 194 -9.94 -8.75 -13.34
C PHE A 194 -9.68 -8.56 -14.85
N ARG A 195 -8.47 -8.83 -15.33
CA ARG A 195 -8.15 -8.85 -16.77
C ARG A 195 -8.49 -10.18 -17.46
N SER A 196 -8.77 -11.24 -16.72
CA SER A 196 -9.04 -12.57 -17.28
C SER A 196 -10.33 -12.62 -18.10
N GLU A 197 -10.35 -13.46 -19.14
CA GLU A 197 -11.53 -13.66 -20.00
C GLU A 197 -12.75 -14.18 -19.22
N ARG A 198 -12.53 -14.98 -18.17
CA ARG A 198 -13.61 -15.47 -17.30
C ARG A 198 -14.36 -14.34 -16.60
N VAL A 199 -13.63 -13.37 -16.03
CA VAL A 199 -14.22 -12.21 -15.35
C VAL A 199 -14.87 -11.28 -16.37
N ARG A 200 -14.26 -11.11 -17.55
CA ARG A 200 -14.83 -10.33 -18.64
C ARG A 200 -16.18 -10.90 -19.10
N GLN A 201 -16.26 -12.21 -19.38
CA GLN A 201 -17.50 -12.86 -19.80
C GLN A 201 -18.60 -12.73 -18.75
N ALA A 202 -18.28 -12.95 -17.47
CA ALA A 202 -19.22 -12.82 -16.38
C ALA A 202 -19.78 -11.39 -16.24
N ILE A 203 -18.92 -10.38 -16.43
CA ILE A 203 -19.32 -8.97 -16.36
C ILE A 203 -20.10 -8.54 -17.61
N SER A 204 -19.70 -9.01 -18.80
CA SER A 204 -20.40 -8.69 -20.05
C SER A 204 -21.81 -9.32 -20.11
N ALA A 205 -22.00 -10.53 -19.56
CA ALA A 205 -23.33 -11.12 -19.44
C ALA A 205 -24.23 -10.24 -18.56
N GLN A 206 -23.71 -9.75 -17.44
CA GLN A 206 -24.46 -8.90 -16.51
C GLN A 206 -24.74 -7.49 -17.06
N ASP A 207 -23.80 -6.88 -17.78
CA ASP A 207 -24.04 -5.61 -18.47
C ASP A 207 -25.09 -5.77 -19.59
N GLY A 208 -25.19 -6.96 -20.21
CA GLY A 208 -26.21 -7.29 -21.22
C GLY A 208 -27.61 -7.41 -20.61
N ASP A 209 -27.75 -8.17 -19.52
CA ASP A 209 -29.02 -8.33 -18.79
C ASP A 209 -29.59 -6.98 -18.31
N LEU A 210 -28.72 -6.06 -17.86
CA LEU A 210 -29.12 -4.71 -17.42
C LEU A 210 -29.63 -3.82 -18.56
N ALA A 211 -29.14 -4.03 -19.79
CA ALA A 211 -29.60 -3.26 -20.95
C ALA A 211 -30.98 -3.75 -21.44
N GLU A 212 -31.27 -5.04 -21.31
CA GLU A 212 -32.58 -5.61 -21.67
C GLU A 212 -33.70 -5.26 -20.68
N GLU A 213 -33.37 -4.90 -19.42
CA GLU A 213 -34.35 -4.44 -18.43
C GLU A 213 -34.77 -2.96 -18.60
N GLU A 214 -34.00 -2.16 -19.35
CA GLU A 214 -34.29 -0.72 -19.59
C GLU A 214 -35.14 -0.46 -20.87
N ASP A 215 -35.29 -1.45 -21.75
CA ASP A 215 -36.09 -1.41 -23.00
C ASP A 215 -37.54 -1.93 -22.82
#